data_AF-A0A6N9BZA3-F1
#
_entry.id   AF-A0A6N9BZA3-F1
#
_cell.length_a   1.000
_cell.length_b   1.000
_cell.length_c   1.000
_cell.angle_alpha   90.00
_cell.angle_beta   90.00
_cell.angle_gamma   90.00
#
_symmetry.space_group_name_H-M   'P 1'
#
loop_
_entity.id
_entity.type
_entity.pdbx_description
1 polymer ?
#
loop_
_entity_poly.entity_id
_entity_poly.type
_entity_poly.pdbx_seq_one_letter_code
_entity_poly.pdbx_strand_id
1 'polypeptide(L)'
;EGGEGIVVKPWEFAVRKGNAILQPAVKCRGREYLRIIYGPEYTAERHLEPLRKRDLRTKRSLARREFALGLEALARFAEREPLPRVHECVFAVLAMESEPVDPRL
;
A
#
# COMPACT_ATOMS: atom_id res chain seq x y z
N GLU A 1 8.44 18.69 -16.17
CA GLU A 1 7.42 18.57 -15.10
C GLU A 1 7.95 17.62 -14.04
N GLY A 2 8.02 18.07 -12.77
CA GLY A 2 8.74 17.40 -11.67
C GLY A 2 7.87 16.57 -10.73
N GLY A 3 6.80 15.95 -11.23
CA GLY A 3 5.88 15.16 -10.41
C GLY A 3 6.49 13.86 -9.88
N GLU A 4 6.02 13.41 -8.71
CA GLU A 4 6.43 12.12 -8.11
C GLU A 4 6.11 10.93 -9.03
N GLY A 5 4.96 10.97 -9.69
CA GLY A 5 4.45 9.89 -10.53
C GLY A 5 2.93 9.79 -10.47
N ILE A 6 2.42 8.58 -10.55
CA ILE A 6 0.98 8.29 -10.59
C ILE A 6 0.58 7.21 -9.59
N VAL A 7 -0.70 7.22 -9.22
CA VAL A 7 -1.36 6.11 -8.52
C VAL A 7 -2.37 5.49 -9.46
N VAL A 8 -2.13 4.25 -9.85
CA VAL A 8 -3.03 3.47 -10.70
C VAL A 8 -4.04 2.77 -9.81
N LYS A 9 -5.33 2.98 -10.09
CA LYS A 9 -6.44 2.36 -9.35
C LYS A 9 -7.29 1.52 -10.31
N PRO A 10 -7.94 0.44 -9.83
CA PRO A 10 -9.00 -0.18 -10.61
C PRO A 10 -10.14 0.82 -10.85
N TRP A 11 -10.92 0.59 -11.92
CA TRP A 11 -12.07 1.44 -12.22
C TRP A 11 -13.11 1.41 -11.09
N GLU A 12 -13.43 0.19 -10.65
CA GLU A 12 -14.27 -0.05 -9.48
C GLU A 12 -13.47 0.12 -8.18
N PHE A 13 -14.07 0.73 -7.17
CA PHE A 13 -13.38 1.08 -5.93
C PHE A 13 -12.86 -0.14 -5.15
N ALA A 14 -13.66 -1.22 -5.08
CA ALA A 14 -13.30 -2.46 -4.40
C ALA A 14 -13.59 -3.66 -5.30
N VAL A 15 -12.52 -4.29 -5.82
CA VAL A 15 -12.62 -5.45 -6.71
C VAL A 15 -12.12 -6.69 -6.01
N ARG A 16 -12.92 -7.77 -6.03
CA ARG A 16 -12.52 -9.09 -5.54
C ARG A 16 -12.12 -10.00 -6.69
N LYS A 17 -11.07 -10.79 -6.47
CA LYS A 17 -10.69 -11.92 -7.32
C LYS A 17 -10.68 -13.18 -6.46
N GLY A 18 -11.75 -13.97 -6.56
CA GLY A 18 -12.02 -15.06 -5.62
C GLY A 18 -12.14 -14.53 -4.18
N ASN A 19 -11.41 -15.15 -3.26
CA ASN A 19 -11.48 -14.78 -1.84
C ASN A 19 -10.66 -13.54 -1.46
N ALA A 20 -9.85 -13.00 -2.38
CA ALA A 20 -8.96 -11.88 -2.09
C ALA A 20 -9.43 -10.57 -2.75
N ILE A 21 -9.27 -9.45 -2.04
CA ILE A 21 -9.40 -8.11 -2.62
C ILE A 21 -8.15 -7.85 -3.49
N LEU A 22 -8.35 -7.30 -4.70
CA LEU A 22 -7.25 -6.84 -5.55
C LEU A 22 -6.51 -5.66 -4.89
N GLN A 23 -5.36 -5.26 -5.43
CA GLN A 23 -4.72 -4.04 -4.92
C GLN A 23 -5.62 -2.85 -5.23
N PRO A 24 -6.08 -2.07 -4.23
CA PRO A 24 -6.95 -0.92 -4.47
C PRO A 24 -6.21 0.24 -5.14
N ALA A 25 -4.89 0.27 -4.99
CA ALA A 25 -4.02 1.27 -5.58
C ALA A 25 -2.60 0.71 -5.78
N VAL A 26 -1.93 1.14 -6.85
CA VAL A 26 -0.53 0.84 -7.12
C VAL A 26 0.20 2.14 -7.45
N LYS A 27 1.23 2.46 -6.66
CA LYS A 27 2.10 3.62 -6.92
C LYS A 27 3.08 3.30 -8.05
N CYS A 28 3.20 4.20 -9.02
CA CYS A 28 4.20 4.15 -10.08
C CYS A 28 4.94 5.50 -10.09
N ARG A 29 6.18 5.50 -9.59
CA ARG A 29 6.98 6.71 -9.38
C ARG A 29 7.92 6.96 -10.56
N GLY A 30 8.10 8.22 -10.91
CA GLY A 30 8.97 8.66 -12.00
C GLY A 30 10.44 8.41 -11.71
N ARG A 31 11.23 8.28 -12.78
CA ARG A 31 12.67 7.97 -12.70
C ARG A 31 13.44 8.96 -11.83
N GLU A 32 13.26 10.26 -12.05
CA GLU A 32 14.00 11.27 -11.30
C GLU A 32 13.55 11.36 -9.83
N TYR A 33 12.27 11.16 -9.54
CA TYR A 33 11.77 11.10 -8.16
C TYR A 33 12.36 9.92 -7.39
N LEU A 34 12.54 8.76 -8.04
CA LEU A 34 13.10 7.58 -7.40
C LEU A 34 14.56 7.78 -6.93
N ARG A 35 15.27 8.83 -7.38
CA ARG A 35 16.58 9.21 -6.80
C ARG A 35 16.47 9.65 -5.34
N ILE A 36 15.35 10.24 -4.94
CA ILE A 36 15.09 10.64 -3.55
C ILE A 36 14.95 9.38 -2.66
N ILE A 37 14.42 8.30 -3.22
CA ILE A 37 14.08 7.07 -2.48
C ILE A 37 15.25 6.07 -2.48
N TYR A 38 15.89 5.87 -3.63
CA TYR A 38 16.92 4.86 -3.83
C TYR A 38 18.35 5.44 -3.92
N GLY A 39 18.48 6.76 -3.82
CA GLY A 39 19.75 7.48 -3.91
C GLY A 39 20.04 8.03 -5.31
N PRO A 40 20.93 9.04 -5.42
CA PRO A 40 21.20 9.75 -6.67
C PRO A 40 21.76 8.84 -7.78
N GLU A 41 22.45 7.76 -7.42
CA GLU A 41 23.10 6.83 -8.37
C GLU A 41 22.28 5.57 -8.67
N TYR A 42 21.03 5.45 -8.21
CA TYR A 42 20.28 4.18 -8.27
C TYR A 42 20.10 3.62 -9.70
N THR A 43 20.24 4.47 -10.72
CA THR A 43 20.16 4.10 -12.13
C THR A 43 21.42 3.43 -12.68
N ALA A 44 22.54 3.44 -11.96
CA ALA A 44 23.74 2.71 -12.36
C ALA A 44 23.48 1.21 -12.30
N GLU A 45 24.00 0.44 -13.26
CA GLU A 45 23.71 -1.00 -13.41
C GLU A 45 23.95 -1.80 -12.13
N ARG A 46 25.06 -1.52 -11.43
CA ARG A 46 25.41 -2.10 -10.13
C ARG A 46 24.34 -1.92 -9.03
N HIS A 47 23.54 -0.85 -9.11
CA HIS A 47 22.47 -0.55 -8.15
C HIS A 47 21.11 -1.01 -8.66
N LEU A 48 20.85 -0.85 -9.97
CA LEU A 48 19.54 -1.11 -10.55
C LEU A 48 19.20 -2.60 -10.62
N GLU A 49 20.17 -3.45 -10.97
CA GLU A 49 19.94 -4.89 -11.15
C GLU A 49 19.42 -5.59 -9.87
N PRO A 50 20.02 -5.36 -8.68
CA PRO A 50 19.46 -5.85 -7.42
C PRO A 50 18.07 -5.28 -7.12
N LEU A 51 17.84 -3.98 -7.38
CA LEU A 51 16.56 -3.30 -7.09
C LEU A 51 15.38 -3.82 -7.94
N ARG A 52 15.65 -4.39 -9.12
CA ARG A 52 14.64 -5.06 -9.96
C ARG A 52 14.11 -6.34 -9.32
N LYS A 53 14.91 -7.01 -8.48
CA LYS A 53 14.56 -8.28 -7.81
C LYS A 53 13.90 -8.09 -6.44
N ARG A 54 13.49 -6.87 -6.10
CA ARG A 54 12.87 -6.56 -4.79
C ARG A 54 11.57 -7.32 -4.56
N ASP A 55 11.34 -7.72 -3.31
CA ASP A 55 10.11 -8.39 -2.91
C ASP A 55 9.00 -7.38 -2.58
N LEU A 56 7.82 -7.58 -3.17
CA LEU A 56 6.63 -6.76 -2.95
C LEU A 56 5.52 -7.52 -2.20
N ARG A 57 5.70 -8.80 -1.88
CA ARG A 57 4.66 -9.68 -1.34
C ARG A 57 4.14 -9.18 0.00
N THR A 58 5.03 -8.86 0.95
CA THR A 58 4.66 -8.40 2.29
C THR A 58 3.88 -7.08 2.23
N LYS A 59 4.41 -6.08 1.50
CA LYS A 59 3.72 -4.78 1.34
C LYS A 59 2.35 -4.94 0.66
N ARG A 60 2.25 -5.81 -0.35
CA ARG A 60 0.98 -6.12 -1.02
C ARG A 60 -0.01 -6.80 -0.09
N SER A 61 0.45 -7.71 0.76
CA SER A 61 -0.39 -8.41 1.74
C SER A 61 -0.92 -7.45 2.81
N LEU A 62 -0.05 -6.60 3.36
CA LEU A 62 -0.40 -5.57 4.35
C LEU A 62 -1.43 -4.59 3.78
N ALA A 63 -1.16 -4.00 2.61
CA ALA A 63 -2.06 -3.05 1.98
C ALA A 63 -3.48 -3.60 1.76
N ARG A 64 -3.62 -4.89 1.44
CA ARG A 64 -4.95 -5.52 1.26
C ARG A 64 -5.67 -5.71 2.59
N ARG A 65 -4.96 -6.08 3.65
CA ARG A 65 -5.53 -6.28 4.99
C ARG A 65 -5.93 -4.95 5.62
N GLU A 66 -5.05 -3.95 5.53
CA GLU A 66 -5.32 -2.58 5.96
C GLU A 66 -6.54 -2.00 5.23
N PHE A 67 -6.61 -2.16 3.91
CA PHE A 67 -7.76 -1.71 3.13
C PHE A 67 -9.06 -2.40 3.57
N ALA A 68 -9.06 -3.72 3.75
CA ALA A 68 -10.24 -4.46 4.21
C ALA A 68 -10.72 -3.97 5.59
N LEU A 69 -9.79 -3.80 6.54
CA LEU A 69 -10.10 -3.30 7.88
C LEU A 69 -10.59 -1.85 7.87
N GLY A 70 -10.04 -1.00 7.01
CA GLY A 70 -10.51 0.36 6.82
C GLY A 70 -11.94 0.43 6.29
N LEU A 71 -12.28 -0.42 5.30
CA LEU A 71 -13.66 -0.51 4.80
C LEU A 71 -14.63 -0.99 5.87
N GLU A 72 -14.24 -2.01 6.64
CA GLU A 72 -15.05 -2.53 7.75
C GLU A 72 -15.28 -1.45 8.82
N ALA A 73 -14.24 -0.72 9.21
CA ALA A 73 -14.37 0.37 10.19
C ALA A 73 -15.37 1.44 9.73
N LEU A 74 -15.29 1.84 8.45
CA LEU A 74 -16.21 2.82 7.86
C LEU A 74 -17.64 2.31 7.79
N ALA A 75 -17.84 1.03 7.41
CA ALA A 75 -19.16 0.41 7.35
C ALA A 75 -19.81 0.38 8.75
N ARG A 76 -19.10 -0.14 9.75
CA ARG A 76 -19.58 -0.19 11.14
C ARG A 76 -19.92 1.18 11.70
N PHE A 77 -19.09 2.18 11.38
CA PHE A 77 -19.36 3.57 11.78
C PHE A 77 -20.63 4.11 11.12
N ALA A 78 -20.80 3.91 9.80
CA ALA A 78 -21.98 4.35 9.05
C ALA A 78 -23.27 3.68 9.57
N GLU A 79 -23.18 2.42 10.00
CA GLU A 79 -24.26 1.64 10.60
C GLU A 79 -24.51 1.95 12.09
N ARG A 80 -23.74 2.87 12.68
CA ARG A 80 -23.82 3.29 14.08
C ARG A 80 -23.58 2.14 15.08
N GLU A 81 -22.69 1.21 14.73
CA GLU A 81 -22.24 0.20 15.69
C GLU A 81 -21.54 0.84 16.91
N PRO A 82 -21.48 0.14 18.06
CA PRO A 82 -20.75 0.62 19.23
C PRO A 82 -19.29 0.95 18.91
N LEU A 83 -18.79 2.06 19.48
CA LEU A 83 -17.42 2.54 19.23
C LEU A 83 -16.32 1.47 19.34
N PRO A 84 -16.35 0.51 20.32
CA PRO A 84 -15.35 -0.55 20.37
C PRO A 84 -15.27 -1.40 19.09
N ARG A 85 -16.40 -1.62 18.40
CA ARG A 85 -16.48 -2.40 17.15
C ARG A 85 -15.88 -1.65 15.97
N VAL A 86 -15.93 -0.33 15.96
CA VAL A 86 -15.22 0.50 14.96
C VAL A 86 -13.72 0.52 15.29
N HIS A 87 -13.40 0.74 16.56
CA HIS A 87 -12.02 0.90 17.03
C HIS A 87 -11.19 -0.38 16.91
N GLU A 88 -11.76 -1.59 17.05
CA GLU A 88 -11.00 -2.82 16.81
C GLU A 88 -10.41 -2.87 15.39
N CYS A 89 -11.14 -2.37 14.37
CA CYS A 89 -10.66 -2.31 13.00
C CYS A 89 -9.59 -1.21 12.82
N VAL A 90 -9.85 -0.01 13.38
CA VAL A 90 -8.90 1.13 13.30
C VAL A 90 -7.57 0.79 13.98
N PHE A 91 -7.61 0.21 15.18
CA PHE A 91 -6.40 -0.16 15.90
C PHE A 91 -5.69 -1.36 15.26
N ALA A 92 -6.39 -2.27 14.60
CA ALA A 92 -5.75 -3.32 13.82
C ALA A 92 -4.94 -2.75 12.63
N VAL A 93 -5.43 -1.71 11.96
CA VAL A 93 -4.64 -0.99 10.92
C VAL A 93 -3.38 -0.41 11.53
N LEU A 94 -3.49 0.30 12.65
CA LEU A 94 -2.33 0.89 13.34
C LEU A 94 -1.30 -0.17 13.77
N ALA A 95 -1.76 -1.32 14.27
CA ALA A 95 -0.89 -2.42 14.63
C ALA A 95 -0.14 -3.00 13.42
N MET A 96 -0.81 -3.14 12.27
CA MET A 96 -0.18 -3.66 11.05
C MET A 96 0.88 -2.73 10.46
N GLU A 97 0.73 -1.41 10.60
CA GLU A 97 1.76 -0.44 10.19
C GLU A 97 3.06 -0.55 11.00
N SER A 98 3.05 -1.30 12.11
CA SER A 98 4.25 -1.59 12.91
C SER A 98 5.00 -2.83 12.42
N GLU A 99 4.47 -3.58 11.46
CA GLU A 99 5.15 -4.72 10.85
C GLU A 99 6.34 -4.26 10.00
N PRO A 100 7.53 -4.88 10.14
CA PRO A 100 8.70 -4.46 9.40
C PRO A 100 8.55 -4.72 7.90
N VAL A 101 8.68 -3.68 7.10
CA VAL A 101 8.70 -3.74 5.63
C VAL A 101 9.82 -2.85 5.10
N ASP A 102 10.34 -3.16 3.91
CA ASP A 102 11.29 -2.29 3.23
C ASP A 102 10.70 -0.86 3.09
N PRO A 103 11.29 0.15 3.74
CA PRO A 103 10.74 1.51 3.79
C PRO A 103 10.75 2.22 2.43
N ARG A 104 11.46 1.66 1.43
CA ARG A 104 11.54 2.22 0.08
C ARG A 104 10.32 1.88 -0.77
N LEU A 105 9.47 0.94 -0.32
CA LEU A 105 8.34 0.38 -1.09
C LEU A 105 7.04 1.21 -1.01
#